data_AF-A0A2P8C5T6-F1
#
_entry.id   AF-A0A2P8C5T6-F1
#
_cell.length_a   1.000
_cell.length_b   1.000
_cell.length_c   1.000
_cell.angle_alpha   90.00
_cell.angle_beta   90.00
_cell.angle_gamma   90.00
#
_symmetry.space_group_name_H-M   'P 1'
#
loop_
_entity.id
_entity.type
_entity.pdbx_description
1 polymer ?
#
loop_
_entity_poly.entity_id
_entity_poly.type
_entity_poly.pdbx_seq_one_letter_code
_entity_poly.pdbx_strand_id
1 'polypeptide(L)'
;MKVLALILVILFALYYIPFGLYLKAKTNWIDVSLIELMKLRVKKIPTYQIINWSKRLSDNNMKVDFKQLVASYSSGVDMENVVNGLVKAKQNRLKLSFEQACEADIKNIDIKRTVINTIAHVGEKK
;
A
#
# COMPACT_ATOMS: atom_id res chain seq x y z
N MET A 1 28.06 -6.13 34.71
CA MET A 1 28.48 -5.79 33.33
C MET A 1 27.81 -6.64 32.25
N LYS A 2 27.83 -7.98 32.32
CA LYS A 2 27.23 -8.86 31.29
C LYS A 2 25.72 -8.65 31.07
N VAL A 3 24.96 -8.47 32.15
CA VAL A 3 23.50 -8.21 32.08
C VAL A 3 23.21 -6.86 31.41
N LEU A 4 24.00 -5.83 31.73
CA LEU A 4 23.85 -4.50 31.14
C LEU A 4 24.15 -4.52 29.63
N ALA A 5 25.20 -5.24 29.22
CA ALA A 5 25.53 -5.44 27.82
C ALA A 5 24.42 -6.20 27.06
N LEU A 6 23.83 -7.23 27.67
CA LEU A 6 22.72 -7.98 27.08
C LEU A 6 21.48 -7.10 26.86
N ILE A 7 21.11 -6.28 27.85
CA ILE A 7 19.99 -5.34 27.75
C ILE A 7 20.23 -4.33 26.63
N LEU A 8 21.46 -3.80 26.50
CA LEU A 8 21.81 -2.85 25.46
C LEU A 8 21.65 -3.44 24.05
N VAL A 9 22.10 -4.68 23.86
CA VAL A 9 21.99 -5.41 22.58
C VAL A 9 20.53 -5.66 22.22
N ILE A 10 19.70 -6.05 23.21
CA ILE A 10 18.27 -6.28 23.00
C ILE A 10 17.56 -4.98 22.62
N LEU A 11 17.84 -3.87 23.31
CA LEU A 11 17.25 -2.56 22.99
C LEU A 11 17.65 -2.10 21.58
N PHE A 12 18.92 -2.30 21.19
CA PHE A 12 19.39 -1.98 19.85
C PHE A 12 18.69 -2.83 18.79
N ALA A 13 18.52 -4.13 19.04
CA ALA A 13 17.79 -5.03 18.15
C ALA A 13 16.31 -4.63 18.01
N LEU A 14 15.64 -4.29 19.11
CA LEU A 14 14.25 -3.82 19.11
C LEU A 14 14.06 -2.48 18.38
N TYR A 15 15.05 -1.59 18.44
CA TYR A 15 15.03 -0.35 17.67
C TYR A 15 15.18 -0.62 16.17
N TYR A 16 16.10 -1.51 15.79
CA TYR A 16 16.42 -1.76 14.39
C TYR A 16 15.38 -2.65 13.68
N ILE A 17 14.81 -3.62 14.40
CA ILE A 17 13.84 -4.56 13.87
C ILE A 17 12.45 -3.91 13.89
N PRO A 18 11.74 -3.82 12.74
CA PRO A 18 10.40 -3.22 12.64
C PRO A 18 9.30 -4.14 13.23
N PHE A 19 9.46 -4.65 14.46
CA PHE A 19 8.55 -5.62 15.05
C PHE A 19 7.11 -5.07 15.20
N GLY A 20 6.97 -3.81 15.60
CA GLY A 20 5.66 -3.16 15.69
C GLY A 20 4.94 -3.02 14.33
N LEU A 21 5.68 -2.83 13.24
CA LEU A 21 5.13 -2.79 11.88
C LEU A 21 4.72 -4.18 11.40
N TYR A 22 5.52 -5.19 11.72
CA TYR A 22 5.22 -6.59 11.40
C TYR A 22 3.93 -7.06 12.04
N LEU A 23 3.72 -6.77 13.33
CA LEU A 23 2.47 -7.09 14.02
C LEU A 23 1.27 -6.43 13.32
N LYS A 24 1.38 -5.14 12.95
CA LYS A 24 0.32 -4.43 12.22
C LYS A 24 0.00 -5.07 10.86
N ALA A 25 1.02 -5.54 10.13
CA ALA A 25 0.79 -6.23 8.87
C ALA A 25 0.06 -7.56 9.09
N LYS A 26 0.49 -8.34 10.10
CA LYS A 26 -0.12 -9.64 10.43
C LYS A 26 -1.57 -9.51 10.89
N THR A 27 -1.91 -8.50 11.68
CA THR A 27 -3.29 -8.23 12.11
C THR A 27 -4.21 -7.85 10.96
N ASN A 28 -3.65 -7.26 9.89
CA ASN A 28 -4.38 -6.93 8.67
C ASN A 28 -4.36 -8.08 7.63
N TRP A 29 -3.93 -9.28 8.03
CA TRP A 29 -3.83 -10.45 7.15
C TRP A 29 -2.94 -10.23 5.92
N ILE A 30 -1.97 -9.31 6.02
CA ILE A 30 -0.99 -9.06 4.98
C ILE A 30 0.17 -10.02 5.19
N ASP A 31 0.40 -10.90 4.22
CA ASP A 31 1.50 -11.86 4.28
C ASP A 31 2.81 -11.17 3.89
N VAL A 32 3.55 -10.71 4.90
CA VAL A 32 4.85 -10.06 4.73
C VAL A 32 5.81 -10.56 5.79
N SER A 33 7.01 -10.95 5.35
CA SER A 33 8.06 -11.41 6.25
C SER A 33 8.79 -10.25 6.92
N LEU A 34 9.33 -10.50 8.13
CA LEU A 34 10.17 -9.52 8.84
C LEU A 34 11.36 -9.06 7.99
N ILE A 35 11.95 -10.00 7.23
CA ILE A 35 13.09 -9.76 6.34
C ILE A 35 12.69 -8.84 5.19
N GLU A 36 11.51 -9.03 4.59
CA GLU A 36 11.01 -8.11 3.56
C GLU A 36 10.81 -6.70 4.10
N LEU A 37 10.21 -6.54 5.28
CA LEU A 37 10.06 -5.23 5.92
C LEU A 37 11.41 -4.55 6.16
N MET A 38 12.42 -5.31 6.58
CA MET A 38 13.79 -4.81 6.70
C MET A 38 14.37 -4.37 5.35
N LYS A 39 14.19 -5.15 4.29
CA LYS A 39 14.64 -4.79 2.92
C LYS A 39 13.98 -3.49 2.45
N LEU A 40 12.68 -3.30 2.72
CA LEU A 40 11.97 -2.06 2.37
C LEU A 40 12.53 -0.85 3.12
N ARG A 41 12.87 -1.01 4.40
CA ARG A 41 13.50 0.05 5.21
C ARG A 41 14.87 0.45 4.66
N VAL A 42 15.69 -0.50 4.23
CA VAL A 42 16.99 -0.22 3.57
C VAL A 42 16.79 0.54 2.26
N LYS A 43 15.77 0.18 1.46
CA LYS A 43 15.38 0.90 0.24
C LYS A 43 14.70 2.25 0.49
N LYS A 44 14.57 2.69 1.76
CA LYS A 44 13.85 3.90 2.18
C LYS A 44 12.39 3.96 1.71
N ILE A 45 11.77 2.81 1.50
CA ILE A 45 10.36 2.70 1.08
C ILE A 45 9.46 2.85 2.32
N PRO A 46 8.45 3.74 2.31
CA PRO A 46 7.57 4.01 3.45
C PRO A 46 6.59 2.85 3.70
N THR A 47 7.06 1.81 4.39
CA THR A 47 6.30 0.56 4.63
C THR A 47 4.97 0.78 5.35
N TYR A 48 4.92 1.78 6.24
CA TYR A 48 3.69 2.16 6.94
C TYR A 48 2.57 2.59 5.97
N GLN A 49 2.91 3.39 4.95
CA GLN A 49 1.94 3.85 3.96
C GLN A 49 1.46 2.70 3.06
N ILE A 50 2.36 1.80 2.66
CA ILE A 50 2.01 0.62 1.85
C ILE A 50 1.03 -0.29 2.58
N ILE A 51 1.25 -0.56 3.87
CA ILE A 51 0.30 -1.32 4.70
C ILE A 51 -1.06 -0.60 4.75
N ASN A 52 -1.08 0.73 4.88
CA ASN A 52 -2.32 1.50 4.89
C ASN A 52 -3.08 1.41 3.56
N TRP A 53 -2.39 1.56 2.42
CA TRP A 53 -2.98 1.38 1.09
C TRP A 53 -3.52 -0.04 0.89
N SER A 54 -2.74 -1.06 1.25
CA SER A 54 -3.16 -2.46 1.18
C SER A 54 -4.41 -2.71 2.02
N LYS A 55 -4.47 -2.18 3.25
CA LYS A 55 -5.66 -2.24 4.10
C LYS A 55 -6.87 -1.58 3.44
N ARG A 56 -6.73 -0.36 2.91
CA ARG A 56 -7.82 0.38 2.23
C ARG A 56 -8.36 -0.39 1.02
N LEU A 57 -7.49 -1.07 0.27
CA LEU A 57 -7.90 -1.93 -0.85
C LEU A 57 -8.65 -3.17 -0.34
N SER A 58 -8.12 -3.84 0.68
CA SER A 58 -8.75 -5.01 1.32
C SER A 58 -10.14 -4.69 1.89
N ASP A 59 -10.29 -3.55 2.58
CA ASP A 59 -11.55 -3.04 3.13
C ASP A 59 -12.62 -2.84 2.04
N ASN A 60 -12.22 -2.65 0.78
CA ASN A 60 -13.11 -2.52 -0.39
C ASN A 60 -13.23 -3.81 -1.21
N ASN A 61 -12.88 -4.97 -0.64
CA ASN A 61 -12.88 -6.28 -1.30
C ASN A 61 -11.99 -6.32 -2.56
N MET A 62 -10.88 -5.57 -2.55
CA MET A 62 -9.87 -5.62 -3.61
C MET A 62 -8.63 -6.35 -3.08
N LYS A 63 -8.34 -7.51 -3.66
CA LYS A 63 -7.14 -8.29 -3.33
C LYS A 63 -6.01 -7.87 -4.26
N VAL A 64 -5.09 -7.05 -3.75
CA VAL A 64 -3.86 -6.67 -4.44
C VAL A 64 -2.68 -7.17 -3.61
N ASP A 65 -1.72 -7.82 -4.26
CA ASP A 65 -0.56 -8.37 -3.57
C ASP A 65 0.34 -7.26 -3.02
N PHE A 66 0.80 -7.42 -1.78
CA PHE A 66 1.67 -6.46 -1.12
C PHE A 66 2.97 -6.22 -1.91
N LYS A 67 3.53 -7.26 -2.53
CA LYS A 67 4.73 -7.13 -3.37
C LYS A 67 4.46 -6.30 -4.61
N GLN A 68 3.27 -6.43 -5.19
CA GLN A 68 2.85 -5.64 -6.33
C GLN A 68 2.69 -4.16 -5.95
N LEU A 69 2.07 -3.84 -4.80
CA LEU A 69 2.00 -2.46 -4.29
C LEU A 69 3.40 -1.85 -4.11
N VAL A 70 4.33 -2.62 -3.52
CA VAL A 70 5.73 -2.17 -3.35
C VAL A 70 6.39 -1.91 -4.69
N ALA A 71 6.22 -2.82 -5.66
CA ALA A 71 6.82 -2.70 -6.98
C ALA A 71 6.29 -1.46 -7.71
N SER A 72 4.97 -1.25 -7.74
CA SER A 72 4.36 -0.06 -8.36
C SER A 72 4.86 1.24 -7.70
N TYR A 73 4.90 1.29 -6.37
CA TYR A 73 5.45 2.45 -5.65
C TYR A 73 6.92 2.70 -6.02
N SER A 74 7.73 1.65 -6.10
CA SER A 74 9.14 1.76 -6.47
C SER A 74 9.35 2.20 -7.92
N SER A 75 8.35 2.01 -8.79
CA SER A 75 8.34 2.50 -10.17
C SER A 75 7.96 3.98 -10.29
N GLY A 76 7.69 4.67 -9.17
CA GLY A 76 7.37 6.09 -9.14
C GLY A 76 5.88 6.41 -9.30
N VAL A 77 4.99 5.41 -9.15
CA VAL A 77 3.54 5.59 -9.22
C VAL A 77 3.04 6.35 -7.99
N ASP A 78 2.13 7.32 -8.19
CA ASP A 78 1.35 7.94 -7.13
C ASP A 78 0.27 6.97 -6.63
N MET A 79 0.66 6.18 -5.63
CA MET A 79 -0.21 5.20 -5.01
C MET A 79 -1.43 5.82 -4.32
N GLU A 80 -1.37 7.08 -3.87
CA GLU A 80 -2.52 7.74 -3.25
C GLU A 80 -3.58 8.07 -4.31
N ASN A 81 -3.17 8.57 -5.48
CA ASN A 81 -4.07 8.76 -6.63
C ASN A 81 -4.69 7.44 -7.06
N VAL A 82 -3.87 6.40 -7.26
CA VAL A 82 -4.30 5.06 -7.70
C VAL A 82 -5.30 4.42 -6.74
N VAL A 83 -4.97 4.34 -5.45
CA VAL A 83 -5.82 3.67 -4.45
C VAL A 83 -7.14 4.42 -4.29
N ASN A 84 -7.11 5.75 -4.23
CA ASN A 84 -8.34 6.56 -4.14
C ASN A 84 -9.23 6.40 -5.38
N GLY A 85 -8.64 6.41 -6.58
CA GLY A 85 -9.35 6.19 -7.83
C GLY A 85 -9.99 4.80 -7.89
N LEU A 86 -9.23 3.75 -7.54
CA LEU A 86 -9.72 2.37 -7.52
C LEU A 86 -10.86 2.16 -6.51
N VAL A 87 -10.74 2.69 -5.29
CA VAL A 87 -11.81 2.61 -4.29
C VAL A 87 -13.09 3.26 -4.81
N LYS A 88 -13.00 4.47 -5.39
CA LYS A 88 -14.16 5.16 -5.98
C LYS A 88 -14.75 4.39 -7.16
N ALA A 89 -13.91 3.83 -8.03
CA ALA A 89 -14.34 3.03 -9.16
C ALA A 89 -15.12 1.79 -8.68
N LYS A 90 -14.59 1.09 -7.67
CA LYS A 90 -15.22 -0.08 -7.06
C LYS A 90 -16.59 0.24 -6.45
N GLN A 91 -16.70 1.35 -5.71
CA GLN A 91 -17.96 1.83 -5.13
C GLN A 91 -19.04 2.09 -6.19
N ASN A 92 -18.63 2.57 -7.36
CA ASN A 92 -19.53 2.85 -8.49
C ASN A 92 -19.63 1.69 -9.51
N ARG A 93 -19.18 0.49 -9.12
CA ARG A 93 -19.19 -0.73 -9.96
C ARG A 93 -18.48 -0.59 -11.31
N LEU A 94 -17.52 0.33 -11.41
CA LEU A 94 -16.66 0.45 -12.57
C LEU A 94 -15.60 -0.65 -12.54
N LYS A 95 -15.36 -1.29 -13.68
CA LYS A 95 -14.29 -2.28 -13.85
C LYS A 95 -12.98 -1.54 -14.14
N LEU A 96 -12.14 -1.38 -13.13
CA LEU A 96 -10.78 -0.83 -13.26
C LEU A 96 -9.82 -1.77 -12.51
N SER A 97 -8.82 -2.31 -13.19
CA SER A 97 -7.79 -3.13 -12.55
C SER A 97 -6.70 -2.28 -11.92
N PHE A 98 -5.97 -2.84 -10.96
CA PHE A 98 -4.86 -2.15 -10.29
C PHE A 98 -3.74 -1.81 -11.27
N GLU A 99 -3.44 -2.72 -12.20
CA GLU A 99 -2.42 -2.55 -13.23
C GLU A 99 -2.80 -1.44 -14.20
N GLN A 100 -4.07 -1.42 -14.66
CA GLN A 100 -4.59 -0.35 -15.52
C GLN A 100 -4.51 1.01 -14.83
N ALA A 101 -4.81 1.05 -13.54
CA ALA A 101 -4.69 2.27 -12.77
C ALA A 101 -3.21 2.71 -12.68
N CYS A 102 -2.28 1.81 -12.32
CA CYS A 102 -0.86 2.14 -12.29
C CYS A 102 -0.33 2.64 -13.65
N GLU A 103 -0.73 1.98 -14.75
CA GLU A 103 -0.32 2.37 -16.09
C GLU A 103 -0.88 3.75 -16.50
N ALA A 104 -2.12 4.05 -16.10
CA ALA A 104 -2.71 5.37 -16.31
C ALA A 104 -1.98 6.46 -15.52
N ASP A 105 -1.59 6.18 -14.28
CA ASP A 105 -0.84 7.12 -13.45
C ASP A 105 0.56 7.41 -14.03
N ILE A 106 1.25 6.39 -14.55
CA ILE A 106 2.53 6.55 -15.26
C ILE A 106 2.37 7.47 -16.49
N LYS A 107 1.20 7.45 -17.14
CA LYS A 107 0.83 8.37 -18.23
C LYS A 107 0.40 9.77 -17.73
N ASN A 108 0.60 10.08 -16.45
CA ASN A 108 0.19 11.31 -15.77
C ASN A 108 -1.33 11.57 -15.80
N ILE A 109 -2.14 10.50 -15.82
CA ILE A 109 -3.60 10.62 -15.77
C ILE A 109 -4.06 10.63 -14.30
N ASP A 110 -4.78 11.68 -13.90
CA ASP A 110 -5.46 11.70 -12.60
C ASP A 110 -6.65 10.73 -12.61
N ILE A 111 -6.44 9.56 -12.01
CA ILE A 111 -7.41 8.46 -11.99
C ILE A 111 -8.60 8.84 -11.14
N LYS A 112 -8.37 9.46 -9.98
CA LYS A 112 -9.43 9.92 -9.10
C LYS A 112 -10.38 10.85 -9.85
N ARG A 113 -9.85 11.82 -10.61
CA ARG A 113 -10.65 12.74 -11.43
C ARG A 113 -11.32 12.04 -12.60
N THR A 114 -10.61 11.15 -13.30
CA THR A 114 -11.15 10.40 -14.45
C THR A 114 -12.34 9.52 -14.06
N VAL A 115 -12.24 8.85 -12.92
CA VAL A 115 -13.35 8.06 -12.35
C VAL A 115 -14.53 8.96 -12.01
N ILE A 116 -14.30 10.12 -11.39
CA ILE A 116 -15.36 11.09 -11.04
C ILE A 116 -16.10 11.61 -12.29
N ASN A 117 -15.37 11.91 -13.36
CA ASN A 117 -16.00 12.37 -14.60
C ASN A 117 -16.82 11.25 -15.25
N THR A 118 -16.30 10.02 -15.24
CA THR A 118 -17.02 8.85 -15.77
C THR A 118 -18.32 8.59 -15.02
N ILE A 119 -18.33 8.65 -13.68
CA ILE A 119 -19.55 8.44 -12.89
C ILE A 119 -20.58 9.55 -13.13
N ALA A 120 -20.15 10.79 -13.38
CA ALA A 120 -21.06 11.89 -13.71
C ALA A 120 -21.81 11.62 -15.02
N HIS A 121 -21.10 11.18 -16.07
CA HIS A 121 -21.73 10.82 -17.34
C HIS A 121 -22.61 9.56 -17.27
N VAL A 122 -22.28 8.59 -16.42
CA VAL A 122 -23.12 7.41 -16.20
C VAL A 122 -24.38 7.76 -15.38
N GLY A 123 -24.27 8.70 -14.45
CA GLY A 123 -25.38 9.19 -13.63
C GLY A 123 -26.45 9.96 -14.44
N GLU A 124 -26.05 10.70 -15.48
CA GLU A 124 -26.98 11.44 -16.35
C GLU A 124 -27.80 10.56 -17.30
N LYS A 125 -27.46 9.28 -17.47
CA LYS A 125 -28.20 8.34 -18.34
C LYS A 125 -29.31 7.56 -17.61
N LYS A 126 -29.72 7.99 -16.41
CA LYS A 126 -30.85 7.42 -15.66
C LYS A 126 -31.97 8.44 -15.54
#